data_AF-A0A3M3AU80-F1
#
_entry.id   AF-A0A3M3AU80-F1
#
_cell.length_a   1.000
_cell.length_b   1.000
_cell.length_c   1.000
_cell.angle_alpha   90.00
_cell.angle_beta   90.00
_cell.angle_gamma   90.00
#
_symmetry.space_group_name_H-M   'P 1'
#
loop_
_entity.id
_entity.type
_entity.pdbx_description
1 polymer ?
#
loop_
_entity_poly.entity_id
_entity_poly.type
_entity_poly.pdbx_seq_one_letter_code
_entity_poly.pdbx_strand_id
1 'polypeptide(L)' 'MLAVATENLDMKHAFGTSAGATSVHELPNGVQFGLARPEVKYTGHTDNEFKTTEQFLLDLQIVTEMMGRIGQLPKL' A
#
# COMPACT_ATOMS: atom_id res chain seq x y z
N MET A 1 16.07 -3.97 -1.36
CA MET A 1 14.76 -3.70 -0.72
C MET A 1 13.87 -3.12 -1.80
N LEU A 2 12.63 -3.59 -1.96
CA LEU A 2 11.70 -3.05 -2.95
C LEU A 2 10.88 -1.93 -2.30
N ALA A 3 11.29 -0.67 -2.47
CA ALA A 3 10.68 0.48 -1.80
C ALA A 3 9.96 1.40 -2.79
N VAL A 4 9.08 0.82 -3.61
CA VAL A 4 8.41 1.49 -4.76
C VAL A 4 7.83 2.86 -4.41
N ALA A 5 7.13 3.00 -3.27
CA ALA A 5 6.56 4.28 -2.88
C ALA A 5 7.64 5.34 -2.59
N THR A 6 8.76 4.97 -1.98
CA THR A 6 9.87 5.89 -1.73
C THR A 6 10.61 6.23 -3.01
N GLU A 7 10.88 5.23 -3.85
CA GLU A 7 11.68 5.40 -5.06
C GLU A 7 10.94 6.14 -6.18
N ASN A 8 9.62 5.98 -6.28
CA ASN A 8 8.84 6.53 -7.38
C ASN A 8 8.04 7.77 -7.01
N LEU A 9 7.75 7.98 -5.72
CA LEU A 9 6.83 9.02 -5.25
C LEU A 9 7.45 9.95 -4.20
N ASP A 10 8.76 9.81 -3.94
CA ASP A 10 9.51 10.55 -2.91
C ASP A 10 8.85 10.46 -1.52
N MET A 11 8.12 9.37 -1.27
CA MET A 11 7.45 9.14 0.00
C MET A 11 8.48 8.69 1.04
N LYS A 12 8.49 9.33 2.20
CA LYS A 12 9.38 8.96 3.30
C LYS A 12 9.24 7.46 3.61
N HIS A 13 10.38 6.77 3.61
CA HIS A 13 10.44 5.37 4.04
C HIS A 13 10.20 5.29 5.56
N ALA A 14 8.96 5.07 5.96
CA ALA A 14 8.54 5.00 7.36
C ALA A 14 7.61 3.81 7.59
N PHE A 15 7.84 3.10 8.68
CA PHE A 15 6.98 2.01 9.14
C PHE A 15 5.96 2.56 10.13
N GLY A 16 4.71 2.13 9.98
CA GLY A 16 3.64 2.40 10.94
C GLY A 16 2.90 1.11 11.25
N THR A 17 2.32 1.02 12.45
CA THR A 17 1.45 -0.08 12.85
C THR A 17 0.00 0.39 12.76
N SER A 18 -0.86 -0.38 12.10
CA SER A 18 -2.31 -0.16 12.14
C SER A 18 -2.94 -1.22 13.04
N ALA A 19 -4.00 -0.86 13.78
CA ALA A 19 -4.83 -1.81 14.51
C ALA A 19 -5.88 -2.51 13.63
N GLY A 20 -5.95 -2.15 12.33
CA GLY A 20 -6.83 -2.78 11.37
C GLY A 20 -6.29 -4.16 10.98
N ALA A 21 -7.15 -5.18 11.03
CA ALA A 21 -6.81 -6.52 10.59
C ALA A 21 -6.97 -6.65 9.07
N THR A 22 -6.02 -7.32 8.42
CA THR A 22 -6.15 -7.79 7.04
C THR A 22 -5.83 -9.28 6.96
N SER A 23 -6.11 -9.90 5.81
CA SER A 23 -5.77 -11.32 5.57
C SER A 23 -4.27 -11.59 5.58
N VAL A 24 -3.41 -10.56 5.64
CA VAL A 24 -1.95 -10.69 5.68
C VAL A 24 -1.47 -11.51 6.89
N HIS A 25 -2.23 -11.53 7.98
CA HIS A 25 -1.90 -12.31 9.18
C HIS A 25 -1.81 -13.81 8.92
N GLU A 26 -2.49 -14.30 7.88
CA GLU A 26 -2.49 -15.72 7.49
C GLU A 26 -1.29 -16.12 6.61
N LEU A 27 -0.40 -15.16 6.28
CA LEU A 27 0.73 -15.38 5.39
C LEU A 27 2.06 -15.18 6.14
N PRO A 28 2.98 -16.17 6.16
CA PRO A 28 4.21 -16.12 6.96
C PRO A 28 5.16 -14.97 6.61
N ASN A 29 5.10 -14.48 5.36
CA ASN A 29 5.84 -13.30 4.90
C ASN A 29 4.90 -12.31 4.18
N GLY A 30 3.62 -12.34 4.52
CA GLY A 30 2.66 -11.41 3.95
C GLY A 30 3.05 -9.98 4.29
N VAL A 31 3.02 -9.10 3.30
CA VAL A 31 3.15 -7.65 3.51
C VAL A 31 1.88 -7.00 3.01
N GLN A 32 1.33 -6.10 3.81
CA GLN A 32 0.25 -5.23 3.39
C GLN A 32 0.87 -3.98 2.73
N PHE A 33 0.47 -3.71 1.50
CA PHE A 33 0.82 -2.50 0.77
C PHE A 33 -0.43 -1.94 0.10
N GLY A 34 -0.53 -0.61 0.02
CA GLY A 34 -1.79 0.11 -0.28
C GLY A 34 -2.32 0.89 0.94
N LEU A 35 -3.15 1.90 0.71
CA LEU A 35 -3.37 3.01 1.65
C LEU A 35 -4.07 2.63 2.97
N ALA A 36 -3.28 2.65 4.05
CA ALA A 36 -3.59 3.58 5.14
C ALA A 36 -2.55 4.71 5.07
N ARG A 37 -2.97 5.91 4.67
CA ARG A 37 -2.16 7.14 4.78
C ARG A 37 -2.52 7.77 6.13
N PRO A 38 -1.68 7.65 7.17
CA PRO A 38 -2.05 8.05 8.53
C PRO A 38 -2.42 9.53 8.66
N GLU A 39 -1.96 10.37 7.73
CA GLU A 39 -2.19 11.81 7.70
C GLU A 39 -3.51 12.23 7.06
N VAL A 40 -4.23 11.32 6.38
CA VAL A 40 -5.56 11.59 5.84
C VAL A 40 -6.62 10.83 6.61
N LYS A 41 -7.81 11.42 6.66
CA LYS A 41 -8.94 10.85 7.39
C LYS A 41 -9.26 9.44 6.87
N TYR A 42 -9.26 8.47 7.78
CA TYR A 42 -9.77 7.13 7.51
C TYR A 42 -11.30 7.20 7.39
N THR A 43 -11.82 6.65 6.29
CA THR A 43 -13.26 6.66 5.94
C THR A 43 -13.88 5.27 5.93
N GLY A 44 -13.07 4.21 6.05
CA GLY A 44 -13.55 2.83 6.04
C GLY A 44 -14.49 2.54 7.20
N HIS A 45 -15.51 1.72 6.96
CA HIS A 45 -16.51 1.35 7.97
C HIS A 45 -17.29 2.55 8.55
N THR A 46 -17.55 3.58 7.73
CA THR A 46 -18.40 4.73 8.08
C THR A 46 -19.56 4.87 7.10
N ASP A 47 -20.66 5.52 7.50
CA ASP A 47 -21.85 5.73 6.65
C ASP A 47 -21.56 6.50 5.34
N ASN A 48 -20.46 7.25 5.32
CA ASN A 48 -20.00 8.01 4.16
C ASN A 48 -18.62 7.51 3.69
N GLU A 49 -18.43 6.19 3.65
CA GLU A 49 -17.20 5.60 3.15
C GLU A 49 -16.92 6.05 1.70
N PHE A 50 -15.74 6.60 1.47
CA PHE A 50 -15.29 7.00 0.15
C PHE A 50 -13.77 6.91 0.02
N LYS A 51 -13.31 6.89 -1.23
CA LYS A 51 -11.91 7.08 -1.61
C LYS A 51 -11.84 8.15 -2.68
N THR A 52 -10.90 9.08 -2.55
CA THR A 52 -10.72 10.11 -3.59
C THR A 52 -10.12 9.48 -4.86
N THR A 53 -10.42 10.08 -6.01
CA THR A 53 -9.81 9.65 -7.29
C THR A 53 -8.29 9.72 -7.23
N GLU A 54 -7.73 10.73 -6.58
CA GLU A 54 -6.28 10.87 -6.38
C GLU A 54 -5.69 9.70 -5.58
N GLN A 55 -6.29 9.36 -4.44
CA GLN A 55 -5.89 8.20 -3.65
C GLN A 55 -5.99 6.89 -4.45
N PHE A 56 -7.04 6.74 -5.27
CA PHE A 56 -7.21 5.56 -6.10
C PHE A 56 -6.13 5.44 -7.19
N LEU A 57 -5.83 6.53 -7.90
CA LEU A 57 -4.79 6.56 -8.92
C LEU A 57 -3.40 6.31 -8.34
N LEU A 58 -3.11 6.86 -7.15
CA LEU A 58 -1.87 6.60 -6.44
C LEU A 58 -1.68 5.11 -6.14
N ASP A 59 -2.74 4.44 -5.67
CA ASP A 59 -2.68 3.00 -5.42
C ASP A 59 -2.45 2.19 -6.69
N LEU A 60 -3.12 2.54 -7.78
CA LEU A 60 -2.89 1.87 -9.07
C LEU A 60 -1.44 1.98 -9.51
N GLN A 61 -0.81 3.14 -9.32
CA GLN A 61 0.59 3.34 -9.67
C GLN A 61 1.51 2.46 -8.82
N ILE A 62 1.30 2.43 -7.49
CA ILE A 62 2.12 1.63 -6.56
C ILE A 62 1.96 0.14 -6.85
N VAL A 63 0.73 -0.36 -6.98
CA VAL A 63 0.45 -1.78 -7.22
C VAL A 63 1.02 -2.22 -8.58
N THR A 64 0.83 -1.43 -9.63
CA THR A 64 1.34 -1.76 -10.97
C THR A 64 2.86 -1.88 -10.97
N GLU A 65 3.55 -0.91 -10.36
CA GLU A 65 5.01 -0.93 -10.29
C GLU A 65 5.54 -2.11 -9.45
N MET A 66 4.91 -2.36 -8.29
CA MET A 66 5.28 -3.51 -7.44
C MET A 66 5.16 -4.83 -8.20
N MET A 67 4.04 -5.04 -8.90
CA MET A 67 3.82 -6.25 -9.70
C MET A 67 4.83 -6.35 -10.84
N GLY A 68 5.10 -5.24 -11.54
CA GLY A 68 6.09 -5.20 -12.62
C GLY A 68 7.49 -5.58 -12.15
N ARG A 69 7.93 -5.07 -11.00
CA ARG A 69 9.26 -5.36 -10.45
C ARG A 69 9.38 -6.77 -9.87
N ILE A 70 8.37 -7.24 -9.12
CA ILE A 70 8.35 -8.61 -8.59
C ILE A 70 8.38 -9.61 -9.75
N GLY A 71 7.59 -9.38 -10.80
CA GLY A 71 7.56 -10.23 -11.99
C GLY A 71 8.87 -10.28 -12.79
N GLN A 72 9.80 -9.37 -12.53
CA GLN A 72 11.12 -9.30 -13.19
C GLN A 72 12.27 -9.80 -12.31
N LEU A 73 12.00 -10.28 -11.09
CA LEU A 73 13.06 -10.81 -10.22
C LEU A 73 13.69 -12.05 -10.87
N PRO A 74 15.03 -12.23 -10.80
CA PRO A 74 15.72 -13.40 -11.37
C PRO A 74 15.21 -14.74 -10.82
N LYS A 75 14.60 -14.71 -9.64
CA LYS A 75 13.95 -15.81 -8.97
C LYS A 75 12.79 -15.24 -8.14
N LEU A 76 11.65 -15.94 -8.17
CA LEU A 76 10.51 -15.71 -7.29
C LEU A 76 10.71 -16.39 -5.93
#